data_AF-A0A223PGI3-F1
#
_entry.id   AF-A0A223PGI3-F1
#
_cell.length_a   1.000
_cell.length_b   1.000
_cell.length_c   1.000
_cell.angle_alpha   90.00
_cell.angle_beta   90.00
_cell.angle_gamma   90.00
#
_symmetry.space_group_name_H-M   'P 1'
#
loop_
_entity.id
_entity.type
_entity.pdbx_description
1 polymer ?
#
loop_
_entity_poly.entity_id
_entity_poly.type
_entity_poly.pdbx_seq_one_letter_code
_entity_poly.pdbx_strand_id
1 'polypeptide(L)'
;MNNPSRPAKGTAISVAARLGISFAIVLAMMLALTILSIMKVNSIEGSLSTISDDNNVKQRYAINFRGSVHDRAIALRDLTLVGDGEVKDVIGLINKLDNDYQQSAKPLDALFAGEKGKKVRPEERADLESIKAIEARAMPLVQKIIAARTGGDTDGARQIMLQQGKPAFTEWLASINKLIDLEEQMTQAESARARNLAHGFQALMLTFLAVAMVAGVVLATLITRYIRRALGAEPDDVKELAFAVDRGELYHAVDTGKDGAARTSIMAALSEMSSNLRNTVSEVRDAAAGVTEISSQIAEGNRDLAARTEDQAASLEETASAMEELTSTVKQNDDNARQANELARNASEIAQQGGAIVGQVVQTMDSINTSSRKIVDIIGVIDGIAFQTNILALNAAVEAARAGEQGRGFAVVATEVRSLAQRSSAAAKEIKHLIDDSVEKVDTGTKLVEQAGDTMEQIVASVKRVTDVMGEISAASHEQSIGIEEVHRAIALMDQVTQQNAALVEQASAAVGTLQDQAASLNHAVGVFSLEAPGTHVVSAVGAGNIVPLRPLGIHIVNPAPQLGDHRKRA
;
A
#
# COMPACT_ATOMS: atom_id res chain seq x y z
N MET A 1 19.44 -4.85 -4.64
CA MET A 1 19.52 -3.38 -4.51
C MET A 1 20.71 -2.87 -5.31
N ASN A 2 20.51 -2.62 -6.61
CA ASN A 2 21.45 -1.88 -7.44
C ASN A 2 20.96 -0.43 -7.46
N ASN A 3 21.72 0.48 -6.84
CA ASN A 3 21.43 1.91 -6.81
C ASN A 3 21.89 2.53 -8.14
N PRO A 4 21.00 2.97 -9.05
CA PRO A 4 21.45 3.68 -10.23
C PRO A 4 21.92 5.07 -9.81
N SER A 5 23.19 5.33 -10.10
CA SER A 5 23.89 6.59 -9.94
C SER A 5 23.04 7.78 -10.42
N ARG A 6 22.74 8.70 -9.49
CA ARG A 6 22.15 10.01 -9.81
C ARG A 6 22.99 10.70 -10.88
N PRO A 7 22.44 11.10 -12.03
CA PRO A 7 23.18 11.90 -13.01
C PRO A 7 23.54 13.26 -12.37
N ALA A 8 24.80 13.67 -12.56
CA ALA A 8 25.32 14.95 -12.09
C ALA A 8 24.42 16.09 -12.60
N LYS A 9 24.01 16.99 -11.70
CA LYS A 9 23.32 18.24 -12.03
C LYS A 9 24.26 19.09 -12.88
N GLY A 10 24.17 18.94 -14.20
CA GLY A 10 24.74 19.90 -15.14
C GLY A 10 24.23 21.29 -14.76
N THR A 11 25.12 22.27 -14.73
CA THR A 11 24.88 23.68 -14.40
C THR A 11 23.96 24.34 -15.44
N ALA A 12 22.69 23.95 -15.43
CA ALA A 12 21.66 24.54 -16.25
C ALA A 12 21.29 25.91 -15.68
N ILE A 13 21.58 26.96 -16.44
CA ILE A 13 21.13 28.33 -16.15
C ILE A 13 19.61 28.30 -15.93
N SER A 14 19.16 28.82 -14.79
CA SER A 14 17.75 28.84 -14.40
C SER A 14 16.89 29.62 -15.41
N VAL A 15 15.59 29.31 -15.47
CA VAL A 15 14.63 30.03 -16.34
C VAL A 15 14.67 31.53 -16.07
N ALA A 16 14.74 31.92 -14.79
CA ALA A 16 14.86 33.32 -14.37
C ALA A 16 16.15 33.97 -14.89
N ALA A 17 17.30 33.29 -14.81
CA ALA A 17 18.56 33.84 -15.31
C ALA A 17 18.56 33.97 -16.85
N ARG A 18 17.93 33.06 -17.58
CA ARG A 18 17.78 33.16 -19.05
C ARG A 18 16.89 34.33 -19.46
N LEU A 19 15.75 34.51 -18.78
CA LEU A 19 14.88 35.67 -18.96
C LEU A 19 15.62 36.98 -18.64
N GLY A 20 16.36 37.00 -17.54
CA GLY A 20 17.18 38.14 -17.15
C GLY A 20 18.20 38.53 -18.22
N ILE A 21 18.92 37.55 -18.78
CA ILE A 21 19.89 37.78 -19.86
C ILE A 21 19.20 38.30 -21.13
N SER A 22 18.05 37.73 -21.53
CA SER A 22 17.35 38.19 -22.73
C SER A 22 16.86 39.64 -22.60
N PHE A 23 16.31 40.01 -21.43
CA PHE A 23 15.88 41.39 -21.18
C PHE A 23 17.08 42.35 -21.08
N ALA A 24 18.18 41.93 -20.44
CA ALA A 24 19.39 42.74 -20.35
C ALA A 24 19.98 43.07 -21.73
N ILE A 25 19.98 42.12 -22.67
CA ILE A 25 20.45 42.34 -24.04
C ILE A 25 19.58 43.39 -24.75
N VAL A 26 18.25 43.27 -24.68
CA VAL A 26 17.33 44.23 -25.30
C VAL A 26 17.49 45.64 -24.70
N LEU A 27 17.59 45.73 -23.37
CA LEU A 27 17.80 47.01 -22.68
C LEU A 27 19.14 47.65 -23.05
N ALA A 28 20.21 46.86 -23.15
CA ALA A 28 21.53 47.35 -23.57
C ALA A 28 21.50 47.88 -25.01
N MET A 29 20.79 47.21 -25.92
CA MET A 29 20.60 47.68 -27.30
C MET A 29 19.81 48.99 -27.36
N MET A 30 18.74 49.12 -26.56
CA MET A 30 17.95 50.37 -26.48
C MET A 30 18.78 51.53 -25.95
N LEU A 31 19.62 51.29 -24.94
CA LEU A 31 20.52 52.30 -24.39
C LEU A 31 21.53 52.76 -25.44
N ALA A 32 22.16 51.82 -26.16
CA ALA A 32 23.11 52.13 -27.23
C ALA A 32 22.47 52.96 -28.37
N LEU A 33 21.26 52.58 -28.78
CA LEU A 33 20.49 53.31 -29.80
C LEU A 33 20.16 54.74 -29.34
N THR A 34 19.80 54.93 -28.08
CA THR A 34 19.50 56.24 -27.51
C THR A 34 20.75 57.13 -27.49
N ILE A 35 21.89 56.60 -27.04
CA ILE A 35 23.17 57.33 -27.01
C ILE A 35 23.58 57.78 -28.41
N LEU A 36 23.54 56.87 -29.40
CA LEU A 36 23.88 57.19 -30.79
C LEU A 36 22.94 58.24 -31.38
N SER A 37 21.65 58.19 -31.03
CA SER A 37 20.67 59.18 -31.50
C SER A 37 20.98 60.57 -30.99
N ILE A 38 21.26 60.71 -29.70
CA ILE A 38 21.61 62.00 -29.09
C ILE A 38 22.88 62.57 -29.75
N MET A 39 23.91 61.74 -29.96
CA MET A 39 25.15 62.18 -30.62
C MET A 39 24.90 62.73 -32.04
N LYS A 40 24.04 62.06 -32.82
CA LYS A 40 23.73 62.48 -34.20
C LYS A 40 22.88 63.75 -34.25
N VAL A 41 21.88 63.87 -33.37
CA VAL A 41 21.05 65.08 -33.25
C VAL A 41 21.90 66.29 -32.87
N ASN A 42 22.77 66.17 -31.86
CA ASN A 42 23.67 67.25 -31.46
C ASN A 42 24.62 67.68 -32.61
N SER A 43 25.02 66.75 -33.48
CA SER A 43 25.85 67.07 -34.65
C SER A 43 25.08 67.88 -35.69
N ILE A 44 23.79 67.55 -35.92
CA ILE A 44 22.91 68.29 -36.83
C ILE A 44 22.65 69.70 -36.29
N GLU A 45 22.39 69.82 -34.98
CA GLU A 45 22.22 71.10 -34.29
C GLU A 45 23.45 72.00 -34.44
N GLY A 46 24.66 71.45 -34.28
CA GLY A 46 25.91 72.18 -34.48
C GLY A 46 26.09 72.74 -35.91
N SER A 47 25.80 71.95 -36.94
CA SER A 47 25.82 72.44 -38.33
C SER A 47 24.75 73.50 -38.58
N LEU A 48 23.55 73.35 -38.01
CA LEU A 48 22.47 74.33 -38.17
C LEU A 48 22.79 75.67 -37.47
N SER A 49 23.40 75.64 -36.28
CA SER A 49 23.88 76.84 -35.60
C SER A 49 25.00 77.52 -36.39
N THR A 50 25.92 76.76 -37.00
CA THR A 50 26.97 77.34 -37.86
C THR A 50 26.38 78.04 -39.09
N ILE A 51 25.34 77.47 -39.71
CA ILE A 51 24.62 78.09 -40.83
C ILE A 51 23.91 79.38 -40.38
N SER A 52 23.09 79.28 -39.32
CA SER A 52 22.19 80.35 -38.88
C SER A 52 22.92 81.50 -38.19
N ASP A 53 23.80 81.17 -37.25
CA ASP A 53 24.32 82.12 -36.26
C ASP A 53 25.72 82.65 -36.63
N ASP A 54 26.39 82.02 -37.61
CA ASP A 54 27.70 82.41 -38.10
C ASP A 54 27.66 82.85 -39.57
N ASN A 55 27.56 81.91 -40.53
CA ASN A 55 27.69 82.22 -41.95
C ASN A 55 26.61 83.19 -42.46
N ASN A 56 25.32 82.91 -42.18
CA ASN A 56 24.22 83.79 -42.61
C ASN A 56 24.33 85.19 -41.99
N VAL A 57 24.84 85.29 -40.77
CA VAL A 57 25.03 86.57 -40.09
C VAL A 57 26.13 87.38 -40.79
N LYS A 58 27.28 86.77 -41.11
CA LYS A 58 28.37 87.40 -41.87
C LYS A 58 27.92 87.81 -43.26
N GLN A 59 27.25 86.91 -43.98
CA GLN A 59 26.71 87.16 -45.32
C GLN A 59 25.75 88.36 -45.31
N ARG A 60 24.81 88.39 -44.36
CA ARG A 60 23.85 89.50 -44.22
C ARG A 60 24.55 90.84 -44.01
N TYR A 61 25.55 90.90 -43.14
CA TYR A 61 26.29 92.15 -42.91
C TYR A 61 27.16 92.53 -44.12
N ALA A 62 27.76 91.57 -44.82
CA ALA A 62 28.49 91.82 -46.07
C ALA A 62 27.56 92.36 -47.17
N ILE A 63 26.34 91.84 -47.29
CA ILE A 63 25.31 92.36 -48.22
C ILE A 63 24.92 93.80 -47.86
N ASN A 64 24.67 94.10 -46.58
CA ASN A 64 24.34 95.46 -46.13
C ASN A 64 25.50 96.43 -46.40
N PHE A 65 26.73 96.00 -46.12
CA PHE A 65 27.95 96.76 -46.39
C PHE A 65 28.13 97.05 -47.88
N ARG A 66 27.91 96.04 -48.74
CA ARG A 66 27.89 96.19 -50.20
C ARG A 66 26.87 97.22 -50.66
N GLY A 67 25.66 97.17 -50.10
CA GLY A 67 24.58 98.13 -50.40
C GLY A 67 25.03 99.57 -50.13
N SER A 68 25.63 99.81 -48.96
CA SER A 68 26.13 101.14 -48.62
C SER A 68 27.25 101.64 -49.54
N VAL A 69 28.20 100.77 -49.92
CA VAL A 69 29.24 101.12 -50.91
C VAL A 69 28.63 101.45 -52.28
N HIS A 70 27.58 100.73 -52.68
CA HIS A 70 26.87 100.97 -53.94
C HIS A 70 26.15 102.32 -53.95
N ASP A 71 25.40 102.64 -52.88
CA ASP A 71 24.68 103.91 -52.75
C ASP A 71 25.65 105.10 -52.76
N ARG A 72 26.81 104.96 -52.11
CA ARG A 72 27.88 105.97 -52.14
C ARG A 72 28.47 106.16 -53.53
N ALA A 73 28.68 105.08 -54.27
CA ALA A 73 29.16 105.16 -55.64
C ALA A 73 28.17 105.92 -56.55
N ILE A 74 26.87 105.72 -56.34
CA ILE A 74 25.79 106.44 -57.05
C ILE A 74 25.83 107.92 -56.66
N ALA A 75 25.80 108.25 -55.37
CA ALA A 75 25.78 109.65 -54.91
C ALA A 75 27.03 110.42 -55.39
N LEU A 76 28.19 109.77 -55.37
CA LEU A 76 29.45 110.36 -55.87
C LEU A 76 29.44 110.56 -57.38
N ARG A 77 28.82 109.65 -58.15
CA ARG A 77 28.59 109.84 -59.59
C ARG A 77 27.66 111.02 -59.82
N ASP A 78 26.54 111.07 -59.11
CA ASP A 78 25.51 112.10 -59.29
C ASP A 78 26.07 113.49 -58.97
N LEU A 79 27.00 113.61 -58.00
CA LEU A 79 27.75 114.83 -57.73
C LEU A 79 28.48 115.41 -58.96
N THR A 80 28.92 114.54 -59.87
CA THR A 80 29.59 114.95 -61.12
C THR A 80 28.63 115.26 -62.28
N LEU A 81 27.32 115.05 -62.07
CA LEU A 81 26.28 115.21 -63.08
C LEU A 81 25.30 116.35 -62.77
N VAL A 82 25.03 116.62 -61.49
CA VAL A 82 24.07 117.65 -61.07
C VAL A 82 24.58 119.07 -61.34
N GLY A 83 23.66 120.02 -61.52
CA GLY A 83 23.97 121.44 -61.66
C GLY A 83 24.47 122.07 -60.35
N ASP A 84 25.09 123.25 -60.43
CA ASP A 84 25.78 123.88 -59.29
C ASP A 84 24.87 124.19 -58.09
N GLY A 85 23.56 124.41 -58.32
CA GLY A 85 22.57 124.64 -57.27
C GLY A 85 22.28 123.42 -56.38
N GLU A 86 22.57 122.21 -56.87
CA GLU A 86 22.25 120.94 -56.17
C GLU A 86 23.48 120.29 -55.52
N VAL A 87 24.68 120.83 -55.76
CA VAL A 87 25.96 120.28 -55.26
C VAL A 87 25.95 120.14 -53.74
N LYS A 88 25.41 121.14 -53.01
CA LYS A 88 25.37 121.13 -51.54
C LYS A 88 24.49 120.01 -50.99
N ASP A 89 23.36 119.73 -51.63
CA ASP A 89 22.41 118.70 -51.21
C ASP A 89 22.98 117.30 -51.46
N VAL A 90 23.63 117.10 -52.62
CA VAL A 90 24.32 115.83 -52.92
C VAL A 90 25.50 115.59 -51.98
N ILE A 91 26.28 116.63 -51.62
CA ILE A 91 27.34 116.49 -50.59
C ILE A 91 26.72 116.12 -49.23
N GLY A 92 25.58 116.71 -48.86
CA GLY A 92 24.83 116.33 -47.66
C GLY A 92 24.42 114.85 -47.67
N LEU A 93 23.94 114.35 -48.80
CA LEU A 93 23.64 112.93 -48.99
C LEU A 93 24.89 112.05 -48.90
N ILE A 94 26.01 112.45 -49.51
CA ILE A 94 27.28 111.71 -49.43
C ILE A 94 27.76 111.60 -47.98
N ASN A 95 27.69 112.68 -47.20
CA ASN A 95 28.06 112.65 -45.78
C ASN A 95 27.14 111.74 -44.95
N LYS A 96 25.84 111.74 -45.25
CA LYS A 96 24.90 110.80 -44.63
C LYS A 96 25.25 109.36 -44.99
N LEU A 97 25.48 109.07 -46.26
CA LEU A 97 25.84 107.74 -46.74
C LEU A 97 27.21 107.27 -46.23
N ASP A 98 28.14 108.19 -45.96
CA ASP A 98 29.40 107.87 -45.27
C ASP A 98 29.15 107.44 -43.83
N ASN A 99 28.26 108.11 -43.10
CA ASN A 99 27.86 107.66 -41.76
C ASN A 99 27.14 106.30 -41.80
N ASP A 100 26.19 106.11 -42.73
CA ASP A 100 25.48 104.83 -42.90
C ASP A 100 26.46 103.70 -43.25
N TYR A 101 27.48 104.02 -44.06
CA TYR A 101 28.59 103.12 -44.34
C TYR A 101 29.37 102.74 -43.09
N GLN A 102 29.80 103.71 -42.28
CA GLN A 102 30.51 103.44 -41.03
C GLN A 102 29.66 102.61 -40.06
N GLN A 103 28.34 102.79 -40.06
CA GLN A 103 27.41 101.98 -39.27
C GLN A 103 27.26 100.56 -39.82
N SER A 104 27.24 100.37 -41.14
CA SER A 104 27.16 99.05 -41.77
C SER A 104 28.47 98.24 -41.67
N ALA A 105 29.62 98.91 -41.62
CA ALA A 105 30.94 98.30 -41.53
C ALA A 105 31.21 97.70 -40.13
N LYS A 106 30.79 98.41 -39.07
CA LYS A 106 31.08 98.03 -37.67
C LYS A 106 30.61 96.61 -37.30
N PRO A 107 29.36 96.18 -37.59
CA PRO A 107 28.93 94.82 -37.27
C PRO A 107 29.72 93.75 -38.02
N LEU A 108 30.09 94.01 -39.28
CA LEU A 108 30.90 93.09 -40.06
C LEU A 108 32.31 92.98 -39.43
N ASP A 109 32.98 94.10 -39.16
CA ASP A 109 34.30 94.10 -38.53
C ASP A 109 34.30 93.43 -37.15
N ALA A 110 33.23 93.62 -36.37
CA ALA A 110 33.07 93.00 -35.06
C ALA A 110 32.98 91.47 -35.10
N LEU A 111 32.45 90.88 -36.18
CA LEU A 111 32.40 89.42 -36.35
C LEU A 111 33.78 88.82 -36.64
N PHE A 112 34.68 89.60 -37.25
CA PHE A 112 36.04 89.21 -37.58
C PHE A 112 37.05 89.55 -36.47
N ALA A 113 36.60 90.24 -35.43
CA ALA A 113 37.36 90.59 -34.23
C ALA A 113 36.94 89.77 -33.00
N GLY A 114 37.73 89.87 -31.93
CA GLY A 114 37.43 89.25 -30.63
C GLY A 114 37.32 87.71 -30.65
N GLU A 115 36.52 87.16 -29.74
CA GLU A 115 36.28 85.71 -29.60
C GLU A 115 35.63 85.08 -30.85
N LYS A 116 34.75 85.83 -31.54
CA LYS A 116 34.11 85.38 -32.79
C LYS A 116 35.11 85.31 -33.95
N GLY A 117 36.02 86.28 -34.02
CA GLY A 117 37.13 86.31 -34.97
C GLY A 117 38.13 85.16 -34.88
N LYS A 118 38.11 84.35 -33.82
CA LYS A 118 38.92 83.11 -33.69
C LYS A 118 38.35 81.94 -34.50
N LYS A 119 37.05 81.96 -34.82
CA LYS A 119 36.35 80.91 -35.58
C LYS A 119 36.27 81.20 -37.08
N VAL A 120 36.65 82.40 -37.48
CA VAL A 120 36.70 82.84 -38.87
C VAL A 120 37.81 82.10 -39.62
N ARG A 121 37.48 81.55 -40.78
CA ARG A 121 38.44 80.81 -41.61
C ARG A 121 39.46 81.76 -42.23
N PRO A 122 40.66 81.27 -42.57
CA PRO A 122 41.69 82.09 -43.21
C PRO A 122 41.22 82.78 -44.51
N GLU A 123 40.36 82.10 -45.28
CA GLU A 123 39.80 82.61 -46.54
C GLU A 123 38.88 83.81 -46.32
N GLU A 124 37.93 83.72 -45.37
CA GLU A 124 37.04 84.83 -44.98
C GLU A 124 37.86 86.04 -44.53
N ARG A 125 38.90 85.80 -43.72
CA ARG A 125 39.77 86.86 -43.19
C ARG A 125 40.53 87.57 -44.31
N ALA A 126 41.07 86.81 -45.26
CA ALA A 126 41.78 87.35 -46.42
C ALA A 126 40.87 88.21 -47.31
N ASP A 127 39.61 87.80 -47.49
CA ASP A 127 38.64 88.58 -48.27
C ASP A 127 38.28 89.89 -47.56
N LEU A 128 38.07 89.89 -46.24
CA LEU A 128 37.85 91.14 -45.49
C LEU A 128 39.08 92.07 -45.56
N GLU A 129 40.30 91.54 -45.41
CA GLU A 129 41.52 92.34 -45.55
C GLU A 129 41.67 92.95 -46.95
N SER A 130 41.30 92.20 -48.00
CA SER A 130 41.25 92.70 -49.37
C SER A 130 40.25 93.84 -49.53
N ILE A 131 39.04 93.71 -48.95
CA ILE A 131 38.01 94.76 -48.93
C ILE A 131 38.57 96.03 -48.26
N LYS A 132 39.21 95.91 -47.10
CA LYS A 132 39.79 97.05 -46.36
C LYS A 132 40.94 97.72 -47.13
N ALA A 133 41.75 96.94 -47.83
CA ALA A 133 42.83 97.49 -48.67
C ALA A 133 42.28 98.29 -49.86
N ILE A 134 41.18 97.84 -50.48
CA ILE A 134 40.52 98.57 -51.56
C ILE A 134 39.82 99.84 -51.03
N GLU A 135 39.13 99.74 -49.89
CA GLU A 135 38.53 100.88 -49.18
C GLU A 135 39.55 102.00 -48.96
N ALA A 136 40.73 101.67 -48.42
CA ALA A 136 41.79 102.63 -48.13
C ALA A 136 42.30 103.36 -49.40
N ARG A 137 42.24 102.71 -50.57
CA ARG A 137 42.60 103.32 -51.86
C ARG A 137 41.45 104.14 -52.46
N ALA A 138 40.21 103.70 -52.28
CA ALA A 138 39.03 104.37 -52.84
C ALA A 138 38.67 105.66 -52.08
N MET A 139 38.84 105.69 -50.76
CA MET A 139 38.35 106.80 -49.93
C MET A 139 39.00 108.17 -50.24
N PRO A 140 40.32 108.26 -50.48
CA PRO A 140 40.93 109.53 -50.90
C PRO A 140 40.37 110.05 -52.24
N LEU A 141 39.88 109.16 -53.13
CA LEU A 141 39.28 109.58 -54.41
C LEU A 141 37.94 110.28 -54.18
N VAL A 142 37.15 109.84 -53.21
CA VAL A 142 35.89 110.49 -52.82
C VAL A 142 36.14 111.94 -52.44
N GLN A 143 37.13 112.19 -51.57
CA GLN A 143 37.49 113.54 -51.13
C GLN A 143 38.04 114.40 -52.28
N LYS A 144 38.84 113.82 -53.18
CA LYS A 144 39.32 114.53 -54.38
C LYS A 144 38.19 114.96 -55.31
N ILE A 145 37.19 114.10 -55.52
CA ILE A 145 36.03 114.40 -56.38
C ILE A 145 35.17 115.50 -55.75
N ILE A 146 34.92 115.43 -54.43
CA ILE A 146 34.18 116.47 -53.70
C ILE A 146 34.93 117.80 -53.75
N ALA A 147 36.24 117.80 -53.52
CA ALA A 147 37.07 119.01 -53.55
C ALA A 147 37.10 119.65 -54.94
N ALA A 148 37.28 118.87 -56.00
CA ALA A 148 37.24 119.35 -57.39
C ALA A 148 35.87 119.97 -57.72
N ARG A 149 34.77 119.29 -57.34
CA ARG A 149 33.41 119.81 -57.60
C ARG A 149 33.13 121.09 -56.81
N THR A 150 33.53 121.17 -55.55
CA THR A 150 33.32 122.35 -54.69
C THR A 150 34.19 123.53 -55.12
N GLY A 151 35.36 123.26 -55.73
CA GLY A 151 36.24 124.25 -56.35
C GLY A 151 35.76 124.77 -57.72
N GLY A 152 34.60 124.32 -58.21
CA GLY A 152 34.04 124.71 -59.50
C GLY A 152 34.54 123.90 -60.71
N ASP A 153 35.40 122.90 -60.50
CA ASP A 153 35.98 122.06 -61.56
C ASP A 153 35.13 120.80 -61.80
N THR A 154 34.03 120.98 -62.55
CA THR A 154 33.10 119.89 -62.90
C THR A 154 33.75 118.84 -63.78
N ASP A 155 34.52 119.26 -64.78
CA ASP A 155 35.14 118.36 -65.76
C ASP A 155 36.27 117.54 -65.12
N GLY A 156 37.08 118.16 -64.25
CA GLY A 156 38.09 117.44 -63.45
C GLY A 156 37.47 116.46 -62.47
N ALA A 157 36.39 116.84 -61.76
CA ALA A 157 35.66 115.92 -60.88
C ALA A 157 35.10 114.70 -61.66
N ARG A 158 34.52 114.95 -62.84
CA ARG A 158 34.01 113.90 -63.74
C ARG A 158 35.12 113.00 -64.26
N GLN A 159 36.26 113.55 -64.65
CA GLN A 159 37.41 112.77 -65.12
C GLN A 159 37.95 111.86 -64.02
N ILE A 160 38.13 112.38 -62.79
CA ILE A 160 38.58 111.59 -61.64
C ILE A 160 37.56 110.47 -61.35
N MET A 161 36.27 110.77 -61.37
CA MET A 161 35.23 109.76 -61.14
C MET A 161 35.21 108.68 -62.24
N LEU A 162 35.37 109.02 -63.51
CA LEU A 162 35.33 108.04 -64.59
C LEU A 162 36.62 107.19 -64.69
N GLN A 163 37.78 107.80 -64.52
CA GLN A 163 39.08 107.13 -64.71
C GLN A 163 39.60 106.43 -63.44
N GLN A 164 39.26 106.93 -62.25
CA GLN A 164 39.78 106.39 -60.98
C GLN A 164 38.66 105.92 -60.04
N GLY A 165 37.61 106.73 -59.87
CA GLY A 165 36.50 106.44 -58.94
C GLY A 165 35.73 105.18 -59.34
N LYS A 166 35.20 105.13 -60.57
CA LYS A 166 34.42 103.99 -61.09
C LYS A 166 35.20 102.67 -61.01
N PRO A 167 36.46 102.56 -61.50
CA PRO A 167 37.24 101.34 -61.32
C PRO A 167 37.42 100.94 -59.86
N ALA A 168 37.75 101.88 -58.96
CA ALA A 168 37.95 101.60 -57.54
C ALA A 168 36.66 101.09 -56.86
N PHE A 169 35.51 101.72 -57.10
CA PHE A 169 34.23 101.25 -56.55
C PHE A 169 33.76 99.93 -57.19
N THR A 170 34.08 99.68 -58.46
CA THR A 170 33.78 98.40 -59.11
C THR A 170 34.61 97.27 -58.49
N GLU A 171 35.92 97.50 -58.29
CA GLU A 171 36.82 96.57 -57.60
C GLU A 171 36.35 96.33 -56.15
N TRP A 172 35.92 97.39 -55.46
CA TRP A 172 35.43 97.29 -54.09
C TRP A 172 34.16 96.44 -53.98
N LEU A 173 33.16 96.70 -54.81
CA LEU A 173 31.93 95.90 -54.86
C LEU A 173 32.22 94.44 -55.25
N ALA A 174 33.17 94.20 -56.15
CA ALA A 174 33.58 92.85 -56.54
C ALA A 174 34.27 92.08 -55.39
N SER A 175 35.12 92.76 -54.61
CA SER A 175 35.76 92.17 -53.43
C SER A 175 34.74 91.83 -52.33
N ILE A 176 33.71 92.67 -52.13
CA ILE A 176 32.62 92.37 -51.20
C ILE A 176 31.75 91.21 -51.70
N ASN A 177 31.46 91.14 -53.01
CA ASN A 177 30.76 89.97 -53.59
C ASN A 177 31.53 88.68 -53.36
N LYS A 178 32.86 88.69 -53.47
CA LYS A 178 33.69 87.51 -53.22
C LYS A 178 33.48 86.95 -51.81
N LEU A 179 33.43 87.83 -50.80
CA LEU A 179 33.12 87.42 -49.42
C LEU A 179 31.68 86.88 -49.31
N ILE A 180 30.69 87.53 -49.93
CA ILE A 180 29.29 87.06 -49.92
C ILE A 180 29.15 85.67 -50.56
N ASP A 181 29.82 85.45 -51.68
CA ASP A 181 29.82 84.18 -52.41
C ASP A 181 30.52 83.07 -51.61
N LEU A 182 31.59 83.41 -50.87
CA LEU A 182 32.26 82.48 -49.97
C LEU A 182 31.34 82.04 -48.82
N GLU A 183 30.67 82.99 -48.16
CA GLU A 183 29.71 82.68 -47.10
C GLU A 183 28.51 81.85 -47.60
N GLU A 184 28.05 82.10 -48.83
CA GLU A 184 27.02 81.29 -49.49
C GLU A 184 27.51 79.86 -49.74
N GLN A 185 28.69 79.68 -50.30
CA GLN A 185 29.28 78.35 -50.52
C GLN A 185 29.48 77.58 -49.21
N MET A 186 29.93 78.26 -48.16
CA MET A 186 30.10 77.68 -46.83
C MET A 186 28.76 77.25 -46.23
N THR A 187 27.72 78.06 -46.40
CA THR A 187 26.35 77.75 -45.98
C THR A 187 25.78 76.56 -46.72
N GLN A 188 25.98 76.46 -48.03
CA GLN A 188 25.56 75.31 -48.83
C GLN A 188 26.30 74.03 -48.42
N ALA A 189 27.61 74.10 -48.16
CA ALA A 189 28.41 72.97 -47.71
C ALA A 189 27.95 72.44 -46.34
N GLU A 190 27.71 73.31 -45.37
CA GLU A 190 27.14 72.91 -44.06
C GLU A 190 25.72 72.37 -44.20
N SER A 191 24.89 72.96 -45.07
CA SER A 191 23.53 72.47 -45.35
C SER A 191 23.53 71.08 -45.99
N ALA A 192 24.52 70.77 -46.83
CA ALA A 192 24.71 69.45 -47.42
C ALA A 192 25.19 68.43 -46.37
N ARG A 193 26.12 68.83 -45.47
CA ARG A 193 26.56 67.99 -44.34
C ARG A 193 25.40 67.66 -43.41
N ALA A 194 24.60 68.65 -43.01
CA ALA A 194 23.43 68.46 -42.15
C ALA A 194 22.39 67.51 -42.80
N ARG A 195 22.10 67.68 -44.09
CA ARG A 195 21.19 66.78 -44.84
C ARG A 195 21.71 65.35 -44.93
N ASN A 196 23.00 65.16 -45.23
CA ASN A 196 23.60 63.82 -45.28
C ASN A 196 23.62 63.15 -43.89
N LEU A 197 23.90 63.90 -42.83
CA LEU A 197 23.80 63.43 -41.44
C LEU A 197 22.35 63.01 -41.10
N ALA A 198 21.36 63.79 -41.50
CA ALA A 198 19.95 63.49 -41.26
C ALA A 198 19.47 62.23 -42.02
N HIS A 199 19.83 62.08 -43.30
CA HIS A 199 19.48 60.88 -44.07
C HIS A 199 20.19 59.63 -43.56
N GLY A 200 21.49 59.73 -43.24
CA GLY A 200 22.24 58.62 -42.64
C GLY A 200 21.71 58.21 -41.27
N PHE A 201 21.21 59.17 -40.48
CA PHE A 201 20.58 58.90 -39.19
C PHE A 201 19.30 58.06 -39.33
N GLN A 202 18.40 58.42 -40.25
CA GLN A 202 17.14 57.68 -40.45
C GLN A 202 17.39 56.22 -40.85
N ALA A 203 18.29 55.98 -41.81
CA ALA A 203 18.60 54.62 -42.27
C ALA A 203 19.24 53.76 -41.17
N LEU A 204 20.17 54.32 -40.39
CA LEU A 204 20.83 53.61 -39.30
C LEU A 204 19.87 53.26 -38.14
N MET A 205 18.91 54.15 -37.84
CA MET A 205 17.91 53.88 -36.81
C MET A 205 16.94 52.75 -37.20
N LEU A 206 16.51 52.72 -38.46
CA LEU A 206 15.63 51.66 -38.95
C LEU A 206 16.33 50.30 -38.99
N THR A 207 17.62 50.23 -39.34
CA THR A 207 18.37 48.96 -39.33
C THR A 207 18.57 48.43 -37.91
N PHE A 208 18.92 49.29 -36.94
CA PHE A 208 19.03 48.88 -35.54
C PHE A 208 17.70 48.38 -34.97
N LEU A 209 16.58 49.04 -35.31
CA LEU A 209 15.25 48.61 -34.90
C LEU A 209 14.92 47.21 -35.46
N ALA A 210 15.18 47.00 -36.76
CA ALA A 210 14.94 45.70 -37.39
C ALA A 210 15.76 44.57 -36.74
N VAL A 211 17.05 44.81 -36.46
CA VAL A 211 17.92 43.83 -35.78
C VAL A 211 17.41 43.52 -34.37
N ALA A 212 16.99 44.53 -33.61
CA ALA A 212 16.44 44.34 -32.27
C ALA A 212 15.16 43.48 -32.28
N MET A 213 14.26 43.70 -33.26
CA MET A 213 13.05 42.87 -33.41
C MET A 213 13.37 41.42 -33.73
N VAL A 214 14.28 41.16 -34.68
CA VAL A 214 14.68 39.80 -35.05
C VAL A 214 15.33 39.08 -33.86
N ALA A 215 16.23 39.74 -33.15
CA ALA A 215 16.84 39.19 -31.94
C ALA A 215 15.80 38.86 -30.87
N GLY A 216 14.79 39.72 -30.67
CA GLY A 216 13.68 39.50 -29.76
C GLY A 216 12.86 38.25 -30.12
N VAL A 217 12.50 38.08 -31.40
CA VAL A 217 11.74 36.90 -31.87
C VAL A 217 12.56 35.61 -31.72
N VAL A 218 13.85 35.63 -32.05
CA VAL A 218 14.75 34.47 -31.90
C VAL A 218 14.88 34.08 -30.42
N LEU A 219 15.10 35.05 -29.52
CA LEU A 219 15.19 34.77 -28.08
C LEU A 219 13.85 34.23 -27.53
N ALA A 220 12.71 34.82 -27.92
CA ALA A 220 11.39 34.38 -27.49
C ALA A 220 11.08 32.94 -27.93
N THR A 221 11.41 32.59 -29.18
CA THR A 221 11.21 31.23 -29.71
C THR A 221 12.13 30.20 -29.04
N LEU A 222 13.40 30.55 -28.78
CA LEU A 222 14.33 29.68 -28.06
C LEU A 222 13.90 29.42 -26.61
N ILE A 223 13.44 30.46 -25.89
CA ILE A 223 12.93 30.34 -24.52
C ILE A 223 11.67 29.48 -24.50
N THR A 224 10.71 29.75 -25.40
CA THR A 224 9.46 28.98 -25.50
C THR A 224 9.72 27.51 -25.80
N ARG A 225 10.62 27.21 -26.75
CA ARG A 225 10.98 25.84 -27.11
C ARG A 225 11.69 25.11 -25.97
N TYR A 226 12.51 25.81 -25.19
CA TYR A 226 13.15 25.27 -24.00
C TYR A 226 12.13 24.93 -22.90
N ILE A 227 11.23 25.86 -22.56
CA ILE A 227 10.20 25.66 -21.53
C ILE A 227 9.28 24.49 -21.92
N ARG A 228 8.82 24.43 -23.17
CA ARG A 228 8.00 23.31 -23.67
C ARG A 228 8.73 21.97 -23.56
N ARG A 229 10.02 21.91 -23.90
CA ARG A 229 10.83 20.68 -23.72
C ARG A 229 11.02 20.29 -22.25
N ALA A 230 11.21 21.26 -21.36
CA ALA A 230 11.38 20.99 -19.93
C ALA A 230 10.07 20.51 -19.27
N LEU A 231 8.93 21.06 -19.69
CA LEU A 231 7.61 20.64 -19.25
C LEU A 231 7.18 19.31 -19.86
N GLY A 232 7.55 19.05 -21.11
CA GLY A 232 7.19 17.83 -21.85
C GLY A 232 5.83 17.90 -22.55
N ALA A 233 5.03 18.91 -22.24
CA ALA A 233 3.73 19.22 -22.86
C ALA A 233 3.43 20.72 -22.73
N GLU A 234 2.24 21.17 -23.14
CA GLU A 234 1.82 22.54 -22.86
C GLU A 234 1.59 22.74 -21.34
N PRO A 235 1.81 23.95 -20.78
CA PRO A 235 1.68 24.18 -19.35
C PRO A 235 0.32 23.83 -18.77
N ASP A 236 -0.75 23.95 -19.57
CA ASP A 236 -2.10 23.64 -19.12
C ASP A 236 -2.37 22.14 -19.09
N ASP A 237 -1.82 21.35 -20.02
CA ASP A 237 -1.87 19.87 -19.98
C ASP A 237 -1.17 19.33 -18.72
N VAL A 238 -0.01 19.90 -18.36
CA VAL A 238 0.75 19.52 -17.15
C VAL A 238 -0.06 19.80 -15.89
N LYS A 239 -0.75 20.95 -15.84
CA LYS A 239 -1.66 21.27 -14.72
C LYS A 239 -2.85 20.34 -14.68
N GLU A 240 -3.44 20.03 -15.84
CA GLU A 240 -4.60 19.16 -15.94
C GLU A 240 -4.30 17.77 -15.38
N LEU A 241 -3.17 17.17 -15.78
CA LEU A 241 -2.73 15.88 -15.22
C LEU A 241 -2.46 15.96 -13.71
N ALA A 242 -1.80 17.04 -13.24
CA ALA A 242 -1.56 17.22 -11.82
C ALA A 242 -2.87 17.31 -11.02
N PHE A 243 -3.85 18.07 -11.51
CA PHE A 243 -5.17 18.16 -10.90
C PHE A 243 -5.98 16.87 -11.02
N ALA A 244 -5.81 16.11 -12.11
CA ALA A 244 -6.43 14.80 -12.25
C ALA A 244 -5.92 13.84 -11.17
N VAL A 245 -4.59 13.79 -10.94
CA VAL A 245 -4.01 12.99 -9.86
C VAL A 245 -4.48 13.46 -8.48
N ASP A 246 -4.56 14.78 -8.24
CA ASP A 246 -5.08 15.36 -6.99
C ASP A 246 -6.55 14.97 -6.71
N ARG A 247 -7.38 14.88 -7.76
CA ARG A 247 -8.76 14.37 -7.68
C ARG A 247 -8.85 12.84 -7.61
N GLY A 248 -7.73 12.12 -7.68
CA GLY A 248 -7.67 10.67 -7.68
C GLY A 248 -7.98 10.00 -9.03
N GLU A 249 -7.99 10.74 -10.14
CA GLU A 249 -8.22 10.21 -11.49
C GLU A 249 -6.91 9.62 -12.07
N LEU A 250 -6.73 8.30 -11.94
CA LEU A 250 -5.52 7.56 -12.37
C LEU A 250 -5.71 6.78 -13.68
N TYR A 251 -6.73 7.13 -14.47
CA TYR A 251 -7.06 6.49 -15.74
C TYR A 251 -6.54 7.24 -16.97
N HIS A 252 -6.04 8.47 -16.80
CA HIS A 252 -5.55 9.28 -17.91
C HIS A 252 -4.25 8.71 -18.47
N ALA A 253 -4.29 8.19 -19.70
CA ALA A 253 -3.11 7.75 -20.43
C ALA A 253 -2.41 8.97 -21.04
N VAL A 254 -1.17 9.22 -20.62
CA VAL A 254 -0.36 10.35 -21.09
C VAL A 254 0.66 9.83 -22.10
N ASP A 255 0.47 10.16 -23.37
CA ASP A 255 1.48 9.91 -24.39
C ASP A 255 2.61 10.93 -24.23
N THR A 256 3.70 10.51 -23.58
CA THR A 256 4.87 11.38 -23.37
C THR A 256 5.73 11.55 -24.62
N GLY A 257 5.33 11.02 -25.79
CA GLY A 257 6.11 11.09 -27.02
C GLY A 257 7.41 10.27 -26.97
N LYS A 258 7.91 9.87 -28.15
CA LYS A 258 9.08 8.97 -28.28
C LYS A 258 10.45 9.63 -28.08
N ASP A 259 10.51 10.95 -27.97
CA ASP A 259 11.78 11.66 -27.86
C ASP A 259 12.35 11.52 -26.44
N GLY A 260 13.53 10.91 -26.29
CA GLY A 260 14.17 10.63 -24.99
C GLY A 260 14.42 11.85 -24.08
N ALA A 261 14.26 13.09 -24.59
CA ALA A 261 14.23 14.31 -23.79
C ALA A 261 12.93 14.48 -22.98
N ALA A 262 11.85 13.81 -23.36
CA ALA A 262 10.58 13.80 -22.64
C ALA A 262 10.65 13.00 -21.33
N ARG A 263 11.54 12.01 -21.21
CA ARG A 263 11.66 11.17 -19.98
C ARG A 263 12.11 11.94 -18.74
N THR A 264 12.80 13.07 -18.89
CA THR A 264 13.19 13.95 -17.77
C THR A 264 12.28 15.16 -17.62
N SER A 265 11.19 15.22 -18.38
CA SER A 265 10.21 16.29 -18.28
C SER A 265 9.30 16.11 -17.06
N ILE A 266 8.68 17.21 -16.63
CA ILE A 266 7.69 17.16 -15.54
C ILE A 266 6.49 16.30 -15.93
N MET A 267 6.04 16.36 -17.19
CA MET A 267 4.94 15.53 -17.68
C MET A 267 5.23 14.03 -17.57
N ALA A 268 6.44 13.59 -17.95
CA ALA A 268 6.81 12.18 -17.81
C ALA A 268 6.92 11.73 -16.35
N ALA A 269 7.45 12.59 -15.46
CA ALA A 269 7.49 12.30 -14.03
C ALA A 269 6.08 12.19 -13.41
N LEU A 270 5.15 13.06 -13.81
CA LEU A 270 3.74 12.99 -13.38
C LEU A 270 3.03 11.75 -13.94
N SER A 271 3.29 11.39 -15.19
CA SER A 271 2.76 10.16 -15.82
C SER A 271 3.27 8.90 -15.11
N GLU A 272 4.58 8.83 -14.82
CA GLU A 272 5.18 7.74 -14.06
C GLU A 272 4.64 7.67 -12.63
N MET A 273 4.47 8.82 -11.96
CA MET A 273 3.84 8.89 -10.64
C MET A 273 2.39 8.39 -10.67
N SER A 274 1.59 8.82 -11.66
CA SER A 274 0.21 8.35 -11.85
C SER A 274 0.14 6.84 -12.09
N SER A 275 1.02 6.32 -12.95
CA SER A 275 1.13 4.87 -13.23
C SER A 275 1.51 4.06 -11.98
N ASN A 276 2.49 4.53 -11.20
CA ASN A 276 2.88 3.88 -9.95
C ASN A 276 1.75 3.92 -8.92
N LEU A 277 1.07 5.06 -8.76
CA LEU A 277 -0.11 5.17 -7.90
C LEU A 277 -1.23 4.23 -8.36
N ARG A 278 -1.49 4.14 -9.66
CA ARG A 278 -2.48 3.22 -10.25
C ARG A 278 -2.16 1.77 -9.88
N ASN A 279 -0.90 1.36 -10.05
CA ASN A 279 -0.46 0.01 -9.73
C ASN A 279 -0.59 -0.28 -8.22
N THR A 280 -0.16 0.64 -7.36
CA THR A 280 -0.30 0.48 -5.91
C THR A 280 -1.77 0.42 -5.48
N VAL A 281 -2.64 1.28 -6.02
CA VAL A 281 -4.08 1.25 -5.74
C VAL A 281 -4.71 -0.05 -6.22
N SER A 282 -4.32 -0.56 -7.39
CA SER A 282 -4.78 -1.86 -7.90
C SER A 282 -4.35 -3.00 -6.99
N GLU A 283 -3.07 -3.04 -6.60
CA GLU A 283 -2.53 -4.07 -5.71
C GLU A 283 -3.23 -4.06 -4.33
N VAL A 284 -3.55 -2.87 -3.80
CA VAL A 284 -4.32 -2.75 -2.55
C VAL A 284 -5.77 -3.23 -2.72
N ARG A 285 -6.43 -2.93 -3.85
CA ARG A 285 -7.78 -3.45 -4.15
C ARG A 285 -7.79 -4.97 -4.27
N ASP A 286 -6.83 -5.53 -4.99
CA ASP A 286 -6.70 -6.97 -5.18
C ASP A 286 -6.40 -7.67 -3.84
N ALA A 287 -5.51 -7.10 -3.02
CA ALA A 287 -5.22 -7.60 -1.69
C ALA A 287 -6.45 -7.53 -0.76
N ALA A 288 -7.22 -6.43 -0.78
CA ALA A 288 -8.43 -6.29 0.03
C ALA A 288 -9.54 -7.27 -0.42
N ALA A 289 -9.70 -7.47 -1.73
CA ALA A 289 -10.59 -8.50 -2.28
C ALA A 289 -10.16 -9.91 -1.82
N GLY A 290 -8.86 -10.21 -1.89
CA GLY A 290 -8.30 -11.46 -1.41
C GLY A 290 -8.53 -11.69 0.09
N VAL A 291 -8.33 -10.67 0.93
CA VAL A 291 -8.63 -10.75 2.38
C VAL A 291 -10.12 -11.01 2.62
N THR A 292 -11.01 -10.38 1.85
CA THR A 292 -12.46 -10.58 1.96
C THR A 292 -12.84 -12.03 1.64
N GLU A 293 -12.30 -12.58 0.55
CA GLU A 293 -12.57 -13.96 0.14
C GLU A 293 -12.01 -14.99 1.13
N ILE A 294 -10.75 -14.84 1.55
CA ILE A 294 -10.14 -15.70 2.57
C ILE A 294 -10.94 -15.64 3.88
N SER A 295 -11.33 -14.44 4.31
CA SER A 295 -12.13 -14.27 5.53
C SER A 295 -13.48 -14.96 5.44
N SER A 296 -14.13 -14.95 4.26
CA SER A 296 -15.37 -15.70 4.03
C SER A 296 -15.16 -17.21 4.14
N GLN A 297 -14.07 -17.74 3.57
CA GLN A 297 -13.72 -19.16 3.68
C GLN A 297 -13.41 -19.57 5.12
N ILE A 298 -12.70 -18.71 5.88
CA ILE A 298 -12.45 -18.94 7.32
C ILE A 298 -13.76 -18.91 8.11
N ALA A 299 -14.68 -17.97 7.81
CA ALA A 299 -15.98 -17.91 8.46
C ALA A 299 -16.79 -19.20 8.24
N GLU A 300 -16.77 -19.74 7.02
CA GLU A 300 -17.40 -21.02 6.71
C GLU A 300 -16.74 -22.17 7.48
N GLY A 301 -15.41 -22.25 7.48
CA GLY A 301 -14.66 -23.24 8.26
C GLY A 301 -14.91 -23.16 9.76
N ASN A 302 -15.05 -21.95 10.32
CA ASN A 302 -15.41 -21.76 11.72
C ASN A 302 -16.84 -22.22 12.03
N ARG A 303 -17.79 -22.05 11.11
CA ARG A 303 -19.15 -22.60 11.28
C ARG A 303 -19.15 -24.12 11.27
N ASP A 304 -18.38 -24.75 10.38
CA ASP A 304 -18.22 -26.21 10.38
C ASP A 304 -17.57 -26.70 11.69
N LEU A 305 -16.52 -26.02 12.16
CA LEU A 305 -15.88 -26.33 13.42
C LEU A 305 -16.83 -26.14 14.61
N ALA A 306 -17.68 -25.10 14.60
CA ALA A 306 -18.72 -24.88 15.60
C ALA A 306 -19.67 -26.09 15.66
N ALA A 307 -20.24 -26.47 14.51
CA ALA A 307 -21.18 -27.59 14.41
C ALA A 307 -20.55 -28.90 14.92
N ARG A 308 -19.31 -29.19 14.52
CA ARG A 308 -18.58 -30.38 15.00
C ARG A 308 -18.26 -30.33 16.49
N THR A 309 -18.03 -29.14 17.05
CA THR A 309 -17.80 -28.96 18.49
C THR A 309 -19.09 -29.18 19.28
N GLU A 310 -20.23 -28.73 18.75
CA GLU A 310 -21.56 -29.00 19.32
C GLU A 310 -21.90 -30.50 19.26
N ASP A 311 -21.68 -31.16 18.12
CA ASP A 311 -21.87 -32.61 17.97
C ASP A 311 -20.98 -33.40 18.93
N GLN A 312 -19.73 -32.96 19.11
CA GLN A 312 -18.79 -33.57 20.05
C GLN A 312 -19.24 -33.38 21.50
N ALA A 313 -19.75 -32.20 21.87
CA ALA A 313 -20.29 -31.96 23.19
C ALA A 313 -21.49 -32.87 23.48
N ALA A 314 -22.43 -33.00 22.53
CA ALA A 314 -23.57 -33.91 22.64
C ALA A 314 -23.12 -35.38 22.79
N SER A 315 -22.13 -35.81 22.00
CA SER A 315 -21.57 -37.16 22.08
C SER A 315 -20.86 -37.42 23.43
N LEU A 316 -20.18 -36.42 23.99
CA LEU A 316 -19.55 -36.51 25.30
C LEU A 316 -20.58 -36.60 26.42
N GLU A 317 -21.70 -35.87 26.31
CA GLU A 317 -22.81 -35.96 27.27
C GLU A 317 -23.46 -37.35 27.27
N GLU A 318 -23.73 -37.91 26.09
CA GLU A 318 -24.24 -39.28 25.96
C GLU A 318 -23.23 -40.32 26.50
N THR A 319 -21.96 -40.15 26.19
CA THR A 319 -20.88 -41.02 26.70
C THR A 319 -20.77 -40.93 28.22
N ALA A 320 -20.84 -39.73 28.79
CA ALA A 320 -20.81 -39.53 30.24
C ALA A 320 -21.99 -40.23 30.93
N SER A 321 -23.21 -40.09 30.39
CA SER A 321 -24.40 -40.78 30.89
C SER A 321 -24.26 -42.30 30.80
N ALA A 322 -23.74 -42.83 29.69
CA ALA A 322 -23.49 -44.26 29.54
C ALA A 322 -22.43 -44.77 30.54
N MET A 323 -21.41 -43.96 30.82
CA MET A 323 -20.39 -44.30 31.83
C MET A 323 -20.93 -44.27 33.25
N GLU A 324 -21.86 -43.36 33.59
CA GLU A 324 -22.56 -43.37 34.88
C GLU A 324 -23.41 -44.65 35.05
N GLU A 325 -24.15 -45.05 34.02
CA GLU A 325 -24.93 -46.30 34.02
C GLU A 325 -24.03 -47.53 34.15
N LEU A 326 -22.91 -47.57 33.42
CA LEU A 326 -21.89 -48.62 33.54
C LEU A 326 -21.28 -48.66 34.95
N THR A 327 -20.94 -47.50 35.53
CA THR A 327 -20.42 -47.41 36.90
C THR A 327 -21.41 -48.00 37.89
N SER A 328 -22.69 -47.65 37.76
CA SER A 328 -23.77 -48.20 38.60
C SER A 328 -23.87 -49.72 38.45
N THR A 329 -23.81 -50.22 37.22
CA THR A 329 -23.93 -51.66 36.94
C THR A 329 -22.73 -52.45 37.48
N VAL A 330 -21.51 -51.93 37.34
CA VAL A 330 -20.29 -52.56 37.90
C VAL A 330 -20.34 -52.57 39.43
N LYS A 331 -20.79 -51.48 40.06
CA LYS A 331 -20.98 -51.43 41.50
C LYS A 331 -22.02 -52.44 41.97
N GLN A 332 -23.14 -52.54 41.27
CA GLN A 332 -24.17 -53.55 41.56
C GLN A 332 -23.63 -54.97 41.39
N ASN A 333 -22.75 -55.23 40.42
CA ASN A 333 -22.10 -56.53 40.25
C ASN A 333 -21.16 -56.87 41.41
N ASP A 334 -20.37 -55.91 41.92
CA ASP A 334 -19.53 -56.12 43.11
C ASP A 334 -20.38 -56.45 44.35
N ASP A 335 -21.45 -55.70 44.58
CA ASP A 335 -22.38 -55.94 45.69
C ASP A 335 -23.07 -57.31 45.55
N ASN A 336 -23.52 -57.68 44.35
CA ASN A 336 -24.12 -58.99 44.07
C ASN A 336 -23.12 -60.13 44.28
N ALA A 337 -21.87 -59.97 43.85
CA ALA A 337 -20.82 -60.96 44.04
C ALA A 337 -20.51 -61.16 45.53
N ARG A 338 -20.45 -60.08 46.30
CA ARG A 338 -20.31 -60.13 47.76
C ARG A 338 -21.47 -60.87 48.44
N GLN A 339 -22.70 -60.54 48.07
CA GLN A 339 -23.89 -61.19 48.63
C GLN A 339 -23.95 -62.68 48.26
N ALA A 340 -23.63 -63.03 47.01
CA ALA A 340 -23.54 -64.42 46.56
C ALA A 340 -22.43 -65.19 47.30
N ASN A 341 -21.31 -64.54 47.60
CA ASN A 341 -20.23 -65.12 48.39
C ASN A 341 -20.67 -65.46 49.82
N GLU A 342 -21.42 -64.56 50.48
CA GLU A 342 -22.00 -64.82 51.80
C GLU A 342 -23.01 -65.97 51.78
N LEU A 343 -23.91 -65.99 50.77
CA LEU A 343 -24.88 -67.07 50.56
C LEU A 343 -24.18 -68.42 50.34
N ALA A 344 -23.14 -68.45 49.52
CA ALA A 344 -22.33 -69.64 49.28
C ALA A 344 -21.65 -70.12 50.58
N ARG A 345 -21.05 -69.19 51.36
CA ARG A 345 -20.42 -69.53 52.65
C ARG A 345 -21.42 -70.17 53.62
N ASN A 346 -22.62 -69.59 53.74
CA ASN A 346 -23.69 -70.13 54.59
C ASN A 346 -24.18 -71.51 54.09
N ALA A 347 -24.34 -71.68 52.77
CA ALA A 347 -24.72 -72.98 52.19
C ALA A 347 -23.65 -74.06 52.43
N SER A 348 -22.36 -73.69 52.36
CA SER A 348 -21.24 -74.59 52.66
C SER A 348 -21.27 -75.04 54.12
N GLU A 349 -21.53 -74.12 55.06
CA GLU A 349 -21.65 -74.42 56.48
C GLU A 349 -22.83 -75.38 56.77
N ILE A 350 -23.98 -75.15 56.16
CA ILE A 350 -25.14 -76.04 56.27
C ILE A 350 -24.83 -77.43 55.69
N ALA A 351 -24.17 -77.50 54.53
CA ALA A 351 -23.79 -78.78 53.92
C ALA A 351 -22.75 -79.55 54.77
N GLN A 352 -21.80 -78.86 55.39
CA GLN A 352 -20.86 -79.47 56.34
C GLN A 352 -21.57 -80.03 57.58
N GLN A 353 -22.51 -79.26 58.16
CA GLN A 353 -23.34 -79.75 59.27
C GLN A 353 -24.18 -80.96 58.86
N GLY A 354 -24.77 -80.92 57.65
CA GLY A 354 -25.52 -82.04 57.07
C GLY A 354 -24.66 -83.29 56.92
N GLY A 355 -23.44 -83.15 56.38
CA GLY A 355 -22.47 -84.25 56.28
C GLY A 355 -22.08 -84.84 57.64
N ALA A 356 -21.90 -84.00 58.67
CA ALA A 356 -21.61 -84.47 60.02
C ALA A 356 -22.77 -85.28 60.62
N ILE A 357 -24.02 -84.85 60.41
CA ILE A 357 -25.22 -85.59 60.86
C ILE A 357 -25.32 -86.93 60.12
N VAL A 358 -25.12 -86.94 58.80
CA VAL A 358 -25.10 -88.16 57.99
C VAL A 358 -24.04 -89.15 58.51
N GLY A 359 -22.84 -88.66 58.84
CA GLY A 359 -21.79 -89.48 59.44
C GLY A 359 -22.21 -90.12 60.78
N GLN A 360 -22.92 -89.38 61.64
CA GLN A 360 -23.49 -89.93 62.88
C GLN A 360 -24.56 -91.00 62.62
N VAL A 361 -25.37 -90.84 61.57
CA VAL A 361 -26.37 -91.84 61.16
C VAL A 361 -25.70 -93.12 60.67
N VAL A 362 -24.65 -93.04 59.85
CA VAL A 362 -23.85 -94.22 59.42
C VAL A 362 -23.29 -94.96 60.63
N GLN A 363 -22.69 -94.24 61.59
CA GLN A 363 -22.15 -94.85 62.82
C GLN A 363 -23.24 -95.57 63.65
N THR A 364 -24.45 -95.00 63.69
CA THR A 364 -25.59 -95.60 64.37
C THR A 364 -26.08 -96.86 63.64
N MET A 365 -26.16 -96.82 62.31
CA MET A 365 -26.55 -97.98 61.49
C MET A 365 -25.54 -99.12 61.60
N ASP A 366 -24.25 -98.83 61.65
CA ASP A 366 -23.19 -99.83 61.88
C ASP A 366 -23.30 -100.48 63.27
N SER A 367 -23.62 -99.67 64.29
CA SER A 367 -23.89 -100.14 65.65
C SER A 367 -25.13 -101.04 65.72
N ILE A 368 -26.19 -100.70 64.97
CA ILE A 368 -27.40 -101.53 64.83
C ILE A 368 -27.06 -102.83 64.11
N ASN A 369 -26.33 -102.79 62.99
CA ASN A 369 -25.91 -103.98 62.24
C ASN A 369 -25.11 -104.94 63.13
N THR A 370 -24.13 -104.41 63.86
CA THR A 370 -23.34 -105.17 64.83
C THR A 370 -24.21 -105.79 65.93
N SER A 371 -25.18 -105.04 66.45
CA SER A 371 -26.10 -105.53 67.49
C SER A 371 -27.03 -106.61 66.96
N SER A 372 -27.57 -106.45 65.75
CA SER A 372 -28.42 -107.44 65.09
C SER A 372 -27.68 -108.75 64.82
N ARG A 373 -26.41 -108.71 64.38
CA ARG A 373 -25.58 -109.91 64.23
C ARG A 373 -25.41 -110.68 65.54
N LYS A 374 -25.16 -109.97 66.65
CA LYS A 374 -25.11 -110.60 67.99
C LYS A 374 -26.44 -111.27 68.36
N ILE A 375 -27.57 -110.67 67.99
CA ILE A 375 -28.89 -111.27 68.20
C ILE A 375 -29.01 -112.57 67.38
N VAL A 376 -28.60 -112.59 66.11
CA VAL A 376 -28.59 -113.81 65.28
C VAL A 376 -27.78 -114.92 65.94
N ASP A 377 -26.59 -114.60 66.48
CA ASP A 377 -25.75 -115.57 67.19
C ASP A 377 -26.47 -116.14 68.44
N ILE A 378 -27.09 -115.28 69.24
CA ILE A 378 -27.86 -115.69 70.44
C ILE A 378 -29.04 -116.57 70.05
N ILE A 379 -29.78 -116.20 69.00
CA ILE A 379 -30.91 -117.00 68.50
C ILE A 379 -30.43 -118.36 67.98
N GLY A 380 -29.26 -118.41 67.35
CA GLY A 380 -28.60 -119.66 66.97
C GLY A 380 -28.31 -120.58 68.18
N VAL A 381 -27.84 -120.01 69.29
CA VAL A 381 -27.67 -120.75 70.55
C VAL A 381 -29.02 -121.23 71.11
N ILE A 382 -30.07 -120.41 71.06
CA ILE A 382 -31.42 -120.78 71.53
C ILE A 382 -32.01 -121.93 70.70
N ASP A 383 -31.88 -121.89 69.36
CA ASP A 383 -32.30 -123.01 68.49
C ASP A 383 -31.48 -124.28 68.80
N GLY A 384 -30.18 -124.13 69.07
CA GLY A 384 -29.33 -125.22 69.55
C GLY A 384 -29.80 -125.83 70.88
N ILE A 385 -30.18 -124.99 71.86
CA ILE A 385 -30.76 -125.44 73.14
C ILE A 385 -32.11 -126.12 72.92
N ALA A 386 -32.96 -125.58 72.05
CA ALA A 386 -34.25 -126.17 71.70
C ALA A 386 -34.06 -127.56 71.05
N PHE A 387 -33.08 -127.69 70.14
CA PHE A 387 -32.73 -128.97 69.54
C PHE A 387 -32.22 -129.98 70.59
N GLN A 388 -31.29 -129.58 71.45
CA GLN A 388 -30.80 -130.42 72.55
C GLN A 388 -31.95 -130.86 73.48
N THR A 389 -32.86 -129.95 73.82
CA THR A 389 -34.04 -130.22 74.65
C THR A 389 -35.00 -131.20 73.96
N ASN A 390 -35.21 -131.07 72.65
CA ASN A 390 -36.01 -132.00 71.84
C ASN A 390 -35.40 -133.41 71.81
N ILE A 391 -34.07 -133.53 71.73
CA ILE A 391 -33.36 -134.83 71.81
C ILE A 391 -33.46 -135.42 73.23
N LEU A 392 -33.27 -134.61 74.28
CA LEU A 392 -33.45 -135.04 75.68
C LEU A 392 -34.89 -135.55 75.93
N ALA A 393 -35.89 -134.83 75.43
CA ALA A 393 -37.29 -135.18 75.55
C ALA A 393 -37.63 -136.46 74.76
N LEU A 394 -37.06 -136.65 73.57
CA LEU A 394 -37.16 -137.90 72.82
C LEU A 394 -36.55 -139.08 73.60
N ASN A 395 -35.34 -138.91 74.13
CA ASN A 395 -34.68 -139.93 74.94
C ASN A 395 -35.50 -140.28 76.20
N ALA A 396 -36.07 -139.28 76.87
CA ALA A 396 -36.97 -139.47 78.02
C ALA A 396 -38.27 -140.18 77.64
N ALA A 397 -38.87 -139.85 76.48
CA ALA A 397 -40.07 -140.53 75.98
C ALA A 397 -39.80 -142.01 75.64
N VAL A 398 -38.61 -142.31 75.09
CA VAL A 398 -38.17 -143.69 74.81
C VAL A 398 -37.97 -144.48 76.11
N GLU A 399 -37.30 -143.92 77.11
CA GLU A 399 -37.09 -144.59 78.39
C GLU A 399 -38.40 -144.75 79.18
N ALA A 400 -39.32 -143.79 79.08
CA ALA A 400 -40.67 -143.88 79.64
C ALA A 400 -41.50 -145.00 78.98
N ALA A 401 -41.39 -145.18 77.66
CA ALA A 401 -42.02 -146.31 76.95
C ALA A 401 -41.42 -147.66 77.38
N ARG A 402 -40.12 -147.68 77.72
CA ARG A 402 -39.39 -148.86 78.20
C ARG A 402 -39.82 -149.30 79.61
N ALA A 403 -40.26 -148.36 80.45
CA ALA A 403 -40.74 -148.61 81.82
C ALA A 403 -42.22 -149.08 81.91
N GLY A 404 -42.94 -149.21 80.79
CA GLY A 404 -44.31 -149.72 80.75
C GLY A 404 -45.34 -148.83 81.48
N GLU A 405 -46.31 -149.42 82.20
CA GLU A 405 -47.39 -148.67 82.88
C GLU A 405 -46.88 -147.69 83.96
N GLN A 406 -45.68 -147.91 84.55
CA GLN A 406 -45.10 -147.02 85.55
C GLN A 406 -44.50 -145.73 84.94
N GLY A 407 -44.20 -145.73 83.64
CA GLY A 407 -43.61 -144.59 82.92
C GLY A 407 -44.62 -143.62 82.31
N ARG A 408 -45.92 -143.90 82.43
CA ARG A 408 -47.00 -143.19 81.71
C ARG A 408 -47.05 -141.68 81.99
N GLY A 409 -46.88 -141.27 83.24
CA GLY A 409 -46.82 -139.85 83.63
C GLY A 409 -45.56 -139.15 83.09
N PHE A 410 -44.43 -139.84 83.08
CA PHE A 410 -43.17 -139.34 82.51
C PHE A 410 -43.25 -139.20 80.98
N ALA A 411 -43.93 -140.12 80.28
CA ALA A 411 -44.11 -140.05 78.83
C ALA A 411 -44.91 -138.82 78.38
N VAL A 412 -45.94 -138.43 79.15
CA VAL A 412 -46.74 -137.23 78.89
C VAL A 412 -45.89 -135.97 79.07
N VAL A 413 -45.13 -135.87 80.16
CA VAL A 413 -44.20 -134.74 80.39
C VAL A 413 -43.14 -134.69 79.30
N ALA A 414 -42.57 -135.83 78.89
CA ALA A 414 -41.59 -135.88 77.82
C ALA A 414 -42.17 -135.42 76.46
N THR A 415 -43.42 -135.73 76.16
CA THR A 415 -44.09 -135.25 74.94
C THR A 415 -44.40 -133.76 75.01
N GLU A 416 -44.80 -133.24 76.18
CA GLU A 416 -45.04 -131.81 76.37
C GLU A 416 -43.73 -131.00 76.26
N VAL A 417 -42.64 -131.47 76.88
CA VAL A 417 -41.30 -130.87 76.76
C VAL A 417 -40.82 -130.92 75.31
N ARG A 418 -41.09 -132.01 74.58
CA ARG A 418 -40.76 -132.12 73.16
C ARG A 418 -41.53 -131.12 72.30
N SER A 419 -42.85 -131.01 72.53
CA SER A 419 -43.71 -130.04 71.86
C SER A 419 -43.25 -128.61 72.12
N LEU A 420 -42.90 -128.28 73.37
CA LEU A 420 -42.34 -126.98 73.75
C LEU A 420 -41.00 -126.72 73.05
N ALA A 421 -40.11 -127.70 72.99
CA ALA A 421 -38.83 -127.58 72.30
C ALA A 421 -39.00 -127.36 70.79
N GLN A 422 -39.93 -128.05 70.13
CA GLN A 422 -40.25 -127.81 68.72
C GLN A 422 -40.86 -126.42 68.49
N ARG A 423 -41.75 -125.96 69.38
CA ARG A 423 -42.30 -124.59 69.34
C ARG A 423 -41.21 -123.53 69.54
N SER A 424 -40.29 -123.74 70.48
CA SER A 424 -39.15 -122.84 70.72
C SER A 424 -38.20 -122.79 69.52
N SER A 425 -37.93 -123.91 68.85
CA SER A 425 -37.12 -123.95 67.62
C SER A 425 -37.83 -123.22 66.47
N ALA A 426 -39.13 -123.43 66.29
CA ALA A 426 -39.92 -122.72 65.27
C ALA A 426 -39.91 -121.20 65.51
N ALA A 427 -40.16 -120.76 66.75
CA ALA A 427 -40.11 -119.35 67.13
C ALA A 427 -38.71 -118.75 66.98
N ALA A 428 -37.65 -119.49 67.35
CA ALA A 428 -36.27 -119.06 67.14
C ALA A 428 -35.95 -118.86 65.65
N LYS A 429 -36.41 -119.75 64.77
CA LYS A 429 -36.24 -119.62 63.32
C LYS A 429 -37.01 -118.44 62.73
N GLU A 430 -38.22 -118.18 63.23
CA GLU A 430 -39.02 -117.02 62.83
C GLU A 430 -38.37 -115.70 63.26
N ILE A 431 -37.87 -115.62 64.50
CA ILE A 431 -37.09 -114.46 64.98
C ILE A 431 -35.82 -114.30 64.13
N LYS A 432 -35.10 -115.39 63.84
CA LYS A 432 -33.91 -115.33 62.99
C LYS A 432 -34.23 -114.71 61.63
N HIS A 433 -35.30 -115.17 60.97
CA HIS A 433 -35.73 -114.62 59.69
C HIS A 433 -36.04 -113.11 59.78
N LEU A 434 -36.76 -112.67 60.81
CA LEU A 434 -37.07 -111.24 61.00
C LEU A 434 -35.82 -110.39 61.26
N ILE A 435 -34.83 -110.94 61.97
CA ILE A 435 -33.56 -110.26 62.21
C ILE A 435 -32.71 -110.23 60.92
N ASP A 436 -32.65 -111.32 60.17
CA ASP A 436 -31.95 -111.38 58.87
C ASP A 436 -32.54 -110.34 57.90
N ASP A 437 -33.87 -110.25 57.78
CA ASP A 437 -34.58 -109.21 57.01
C ASP A 437 -34.24 -107.79 57.51
N SER A 438 -34.09 -107.62 58.83
CA SER A 438 -33.73 -106.33 59.43
C SER A 438 -32.28 -105.95 59.13
N VAL A 439 -31.36 -106.92 59.13
CA VAL A 439 -29.95 -106.71 58.76
C VAL A 439 -29.86 -106.29 57.29
N GLU A 440 -30.59 -106.95 56.39
CA GLU A 440 -30.62 -106.58 54.96
C GLU A 440 -31.13 -105.15 54.74
N LYS A 441 -32.21 -104.76 55.45
CA LYS A 441 -32.75 -103.40 55.39
C LYS A 441 -31.79 -102.36 55.97
N VAL A 442 -31.11 -102.68 57.07
CA VAL A 442 -30.08 -101.80 57.65
C VAL A 442 -28.90 -101.67 56.70
N ASP A 443 -28.42 -102.75 56.08
CA ASP A 443 -27.33 -102.71 55.09
C ASP A 443 -27.67 -101.83 53.88
N THR A 444 -28.90 -101.98 53.37
CA THR A 444 -29.42 -101.12 52.30
C THR A 444 -29.51 -99.66 52.75
N GLY A 445 -29.98 -99.42 53.98
CA GLY A 445 -30.05 -98.10 54.59
C GLY A 445 -28.67 -97.46 54.74
N THR A 446 -27.67 -98.21 55.21
CA THR A 446 -26.28 -97.75 55.34
C THR A 446 -25.74 -97.28 54.01
N LYS A 447 -25.91 -98.05 52.92
CA LYS A 447 -25.44 -97.67 51.58
C LYS A 447 -26.09 -96.39 51.07
N LEU A 448 -27.39 -96.20 51.29
CA LEU A 448 -28.10 -94.98 50.90
C LEU A 448 -27.61 -93.75 51.69
N VAL A 449 -27.32 -93.92 52.97
CA VAL A 449 -26.82 -92.85 53.84
C VAL A 449 -25.35 -92.52 53.50
N GLU A 450 -24.51 -93.50 53.20
CA GLU A 450 -23.14 -93.29 52.68
C GLU A 450 -23.17 -92.48 51.38
N GLN A 451 -24.03 -92.86 50.43
CA GLN A 451 -24.19 -92.13 49.18
C GLN A 451 -24.70 -90.70 49.40
N ALA A 452 -25.57 -90.48 50.39
CA ALA A 452 -25.99 -89.14 50.80
C ALA A 452 -24.81 -88.33 51.39
N GLY A 453 -23.91 -88.98 52.13
CA GLY A 453 -22.68 -88.38 52.67
C GLY A 453 -21.73 -87.91 51.57
N ASP A 454 -21.44 -88.78 50.59
CA ASP A 454 -20.63 -88.45 49.42
C ASP A 454 -21.23 -87.28 48.63
N THR A 455 -22.56 -87.26 48.50
CA THR A 455 -23.27 -86.16 47.83
C THR A 455 -23.11 -84.84 48.58
N MET A 456 -23.14 -84.85 49.92
CA MET A 456 -22.87 -83.65 50.73
C MET A 456 -21.44 -83.14 50.55
N GLU A 457 -20.44 -84.02 50.47
CA GLU A 457 -19.06 -83.62 50.21
C GLU A 457 -18.90 -82.98 48.81
N GLN A 458 -19.57 -83.54 47.80
CA GLN A 458 -19.62 -82.95 46.45
C GLN A 458 -20.32 -81.58 46.43
N ILE A 459 -21.37 -81.38 47.24
CA ILE A 459 -22.03 -80.07 47.40
C ILE A 459 -21.05 -79.08 48.01
N VAL A 460 -20.35 -79.43 49.10
CA VAL A 460 -19.35 -78.55 49.73
C VAL A 460 -18.27 -78.15 48.73
N ALA A 461 -17.73 -79.10 47.96
CA ALA A 461 -16.74 -78.83 46.93
C ALA A 461 -17.28 -77.91 45.82
N SER A 462 -18.53 -78.10 45.40
CA SER A 462 -19.16 -77.25 44.37
C SER A 462 -19.44 -75.84 44.86
N VAL A 463 -19.91 -75.68 46.09
CA VAL A 463 -20.15 -74.37 46.71
C VAL A 463 -18.83 -73.61 46.93
N LYS A 464 -17.74 -74.33 47.25
CA LYS A 464 -16.41 -73.73 47.31
C LYS A 464 -15.98 -73.14 45.97
N ARG A 465 -16.18 -73.85 44.85
CA ARG A 465 -15.92 -73.28 43.51
C ARG A 465 -16.77 -72.05 43.22
N VAL A 466 -18.03 -72.01 43.65
CA VAL A 466 -18.88 -70.81 43.51
C VAL A 466 -18.29 -69.63 44.30
N THR A 467 -17.80 -69.88 45.51
CA THR A 467 -17.13 -68.88 46.37
C THR A 467 -15.88 -68.32 45.68
N ASP A 468 -15.05 -69.19 45.10
CA ASP A 468 -13.84 -68.79 44.36
C ASP A 468 -14.20 -67.91 43.14
N VAL A 469 -15.20 -68.31 42.35
CA VAL A 469 -15.69 -67.52 41.19
C VAL A 469 -16.26 -66.17 41.62
N MET A 470 -17.00 -66.09 42.72
CA MET A 470 -17.49 -64.80 43.25
C MET A 470 -16.33 -63.90 43.69
N GLY A 471 -15.27 -64.47 44.25
CA GLY A 471 -14.04 -63.74 44.55
C GLY A 471 -13.37 -63.14 43.31
N GLU A 472 -13.27 -63.92 42.22
CA GLU A 472 -12.76 -63.44 40.93
C GLU A 472 -13.64 -62.34 40.33
N ILE A 473 -14.98 -62.46 40.40
CA ILE A 473 -15.91 -61.44 39.90
C ILE A 473 -15.78 -60.14 40.69
N SER A 474 -15.67 -60.19 42.02
CA SER A 474 -15.49 -58.97 42.83
C SER A 474 -14.15 -58.30 42.52
N ALA A 475 -13.06 -59.06 42.38
CA ALA A 475 -11.76 -58.52 41.98
C ALA A 475 -11.81 -57.85 40.59
N ALA A 476 -12.43 -58.52 39.61
CA ALA A 476 -12.60 -57.98 38.26
C ALA A 476 -13.51 -56.72 38.24
N SER A 477 -14.59 -56.72 39.02
CA SER A 477 -15.50 -55.57 39.14
C SER A 477 -14.80 -54.38 39.80
N HIS A 478 -13.93 -54.62 40.78
CA HIS A 478 -13.12 -53.57 41.39
C HIS A 478 -12.11 -52.97 40.40
N GLU A 479 -11.43 -53.79 39.61
CA GLU A 479 -10.52 -53.33 38.55
C GLU A 479 -11.27 -52.54 37.46
N GLN A 480 -12.46 -53.01 37.05
CA GLN A 480 -13.34 -52.27 36.13
C GLN A 480 -13.74 -50.91 36.69
N SER A 481 -14.05 -50.81 37.99
CA SER A 481 -14.39 -49.53 38.63
C SER A 481 -13.22 -48.53 38.55
N ILE A 482 -11.99 -48.99 38.77
CA ILE A 482 -10.79 -48.15 38.64
C ILE A 482 -10.60 -47.70 37.18
N GLY A 483 -10.74 -48.61 36.22
CA GLY A 483 -10.64 -48.28 34.80
C GLY A 483 -11.72 -47.28 34.35
N ILE A 484 -12.94 -47.41 34.88
CA ILE A 484 -14.03 -46.46 34.61
C ILE A 484 -13.72 -45.08 35.18
N GLU A 485 -13.13 -44.95 36.37
CA GLU A 485 -12.70 -43.65 36.90
C GLU A 485 -11.66 -42.97 36.00
N GLU A 486 -10.72 -43.72 35.43
CA GLU A 486 -9.74 -43.16 34.48
C GLU A 486 -10.41 -42.66 33.19
N VAL A 487 -11.36 -43.44 32.65
CA VAL A 487 -12.14 -43.02 31.49
C VAL A 487 -12.98 -41.76 31.82
N HIS A 488 -13.56 -41.69 33.01
CA HIS A 488 -14.31 -40.52 33.46
C HIS A 488 -13.43 -39.25 33.51
N ARG A 489 -12.19 -39.36 34.01
CA ARG A 489 -11.22 -38.24 33.95
C ARG A 489 -10.87 -37.85 32.51
N ALA A 490 -10.73 -38.81 31.61
CA ALA A 490 -10.45 -38.53 30.20
C ALA A 490 -11.62 -37.80 29.52
N ILE A 491 -12.87 -38.19 29.82
CA ILE A 491 -14.08 -37.51 29.34
C ILE A 491 -14.13 -36.07 29.87
N ALA A 492 -13.85 -35.85 31.16
CA ALA A 492 -13.82 -34.50 31.73
C ALA A 492 -12.76 -33.60 31.07
N LEU A 493 -11.58 -34.16 30.73
CA LEU A 493 -10.57 -33.42 29.98
C LEU A 493 -11.03 -33.11 28.54
N MET A 494 -11.70 -34.06 27.87
CA MET A 494 -12.27 -33.85 26.55
C MET A 494 -13.37 -32.77 26.56
N ASP A 495 -14.21 -32.73 27.58
CA ASP A 495 -15.22 -31.68 27.77
C ASP A 495 -14.54 -30.30 27.92
N GLN A 496 -13.51 -30.20 28.76
CA GLN A 496 -12.75 -28.95 28.90
C GLN A 496 -12.15 -28.47 27.56
N VAL A 497 -11.57 -29.37 26.76
CA VAL A 497 -11.04 -29.03 25.43
C VAL A 497 -12.16 -28.65 24.47
N THR A 498 -13.32 -29.30 24.55
CA THR A 498 -14.49 -29.01 23.72
C THR A 498 -15.03 -27.60 24.02
N GLN A 499 -15.13 -27.22 25.31
CA GLN A 499 -15.49 -25.86 25.71
C GLN A 499 -14.44 -24.82 25.27
N GLN A 500 -13.15 -25.15 25.36
CA GLN A 500 -12.09 -24.28 24.87
C GLN A 500 -12.16 -24.08 23.35
N ASN A 501 -12.48 -25.14 22.60
CA ASN A 501 -12.69 -25.06 21.16
C ASN A 501 -13.90 -24.17 20.82
N ALA A 502 -15.00 -24.28 21.57
CA ALA A 502 -16.15 -23.39 21.38
C ALA A 502 -15.77 -21.91 21.60
N ALA A 503 -15.03 -21.61 22.67
CA ALA A 503 -14.54 -20.26 22.93
C ALA A 503 -13.57 -19.76 21.83
N LEU A 504 -12.69 -20.63 21.34
CA LEU A 504 -11.78 -20.30 20.23
C LEU A 504 -12.53 -20.02 18.93
N VAL A 505 -13.61 -20.77 18.64
CA VAL A 505 -14.46 -20.56 17.48
C VAL A 505 -15.17 -19.20 17.55
N GLU A 506 -15.67 -18.80 18.72
CA GLU A 506 -16.26 -17.47 18.92
C GLU A 506 -15.21 -16.36 18.70
N GLN A 507 -14.03 -16.49 19.30
CA GLN A 507 -12.93 -15.54 19.14
C GLN A 507 -12.47 -15.44 17.69
N ALA A 508 -12.31 -16.57 17.00
CA ALA A 508 -11.93 -16.61 15.60
C ALA A 508 -12.99 -15.97 14.70
N SER A 509 -14.28 -16.19 14.99
CA SER A 509 -15.38 -15.56 14.26
C SER A 509 -15.39 -14.03 14.43
N ALA A 510 -15.12 -13.52 15.63
CA ALA A 510 -14.97 -12.08 15.88
C ALA A 510 -13.75 -11.48 15.15
N ALA A 511 -12.62 -12.20 15.14
CA ALA A 511 -11.43 -11.78 14.40
C ALA A 511 -11.67 -11.73 12.89
N VAL A 512 -12.39 -12.72 12.34
CA VAL A 512 -12.80 -12.74 10.93
C VAL A 512 -13.71 -11.56 10.58
N GLY A 513 -14.66 -11.22 11.44
CA GLY A 513 -15.49 -10.02 11.26
C GLY A 513 -14.65 -8.74 11.19
N THR A 514 -13.65 -8.61 12.07
CA THR A 514 -12.71 -7.48 12.06
C THR A 514 -11.89 -7.42 10.76
N LEU A 515 -11.43 -8.58 10.24
CA LEU A 515 -10.71 -8.64 8.96
C LEU A 515 -11.57 -8.20 7.78
N GLN A 516 -12.86 -8.58 7.76
CA GLN A 516 -13.82 -8.14 6.75
C GLN A 516 -14.04 -6.63 6.80
N ASP A 517 -14.21 -6.06 8.00
CA ASP A 517 -14.34 -4.61 8.19
C ASP A 517 -13.07 -3.85 7.77
N GLN A 518 -11.89 -4.41 8.07
CA GLN A 518 -10.60 -3.83 7.67
C GLN A 518 -10.45 -3.83 6.13
N ALA A 519 -10.82 -4.94 5.48
CA ALA A 519 -10.78 -5.05 4.01
C ALA A 519 -11.77 -4.09 3.34
N ALA A 520 -12.99 -3.97 3.89
CA ALA A 520 -13.98 -3.00 3.43
C ALA A 520 -13.48 -1.55 3.59
N SER A 521 -12.85 -1.25 4.73
CA SER A 521 -12.26 0.07 5.00
C SER A 521 -11.11 0.39 4.05
N LEU A 522 -10.24 -0.58 3.74
CA LEU A 522 -9.18 -0.42 2.74
C LEU A 522 -9.76 -0.15 1.36
N ASN A 523 -10.75 -0.94 0.93
CA ASN A 523 -11.45 -0.74 -0.35
C ASN A 523 -12.13 0.64 -0.44
N HIS A 524 -12.73 1.10 0.65
CA HIS A 524 -13.33 2.44 0.71
C HIS A 524 -12.25 3.54 0.63
N ALA A 525 -11.15 3.40 1.38
CA ALA A 525 -10.05 4.37 1.37
C ALA A 525 -9.41 4.52 -0.01
N VAL A 526 -9.20 3.41 -0.72
CA VAL A 526 -8.68 3.43 -2.11
C VAL A 526 -9.79 3.61 -3.16
N GLY A 527 -11.04 3.65 -2.75
CA GLY A 527 -12.22 3.89 -3.59
C GLY A 527 -12.28 5.31 -4.15
N VAL A 528 -11.65 6.28 -3.46
CA VAL A 528 -11.49 7.67 -3.94
C VAL A 528 -10.70 7.73 -5.24
N PHE A 529 -9.80 6.78 -5.48
CA PHE A 529 -9.00 6.72 -6.71
C PHE A 529 -9.75 6.01 -7.82
N SER A 530 -10.01 6.70 -8.92
CA SER A 530 -10.64 6.16 -10.12
C SER A 530 -9.58 5.58 -11.06
N LEU A 531 -9.62 4.25 -11.26
CA LEU A 531 -8.72 3.54 -12.18
C LEU A 531 -9.30 3.42 -13.59
N GLU A 532 -10.57 3.74 -13.78
CA GLU A 532 -11.24 3.70 -15.08
C GLU A 532 -11.99 5.01 -15.31
N ALA A 533 -12.11 5.41 -16.58
CA ALA A 533 -12.82 6.62 -16.93
C ALA A 533 -14.34 6.44 -16.67
N PRO A 534 -15.03 7.46 -16.14
CA PRO A 534 -16.49 7.44 -16.02
C PRO A 534 -17.12 7.26 -17.41
N GLY A 535 -17.72 6.10 -17.68
CA GLY A 535 -18.35 5.78 -18.97
C GLY A 535 -17.75 4.61 -19.74
N THR A 536 -16.58 4.08 -19.34
CA THR A 536 -16.06 2.79 -19.85
C THR A 536 -16.54 1.61 -19.00
N HIS A 537 -17.83 1.54 -18.70
CA HIS A 537 -18.42 0.23 -18.42
C HIS A 537 -18.52 -0.49 -19.77
N VAL A 538 -17.47 -1.22 -20.13
CA VAL A 538 -17.65 -2.34 -21.06
C VAL A 538 -18.52 -3.32 -20.31
N VAL A 539 -19.84 -3.17 -20.49
CA VAL A 539 -20.78 -4.25 -20.29
C VAL A 539 -20.27 -5.32 -21.25
N SER A 540 -19.45 -6.24 -20.73
CA SER A 540 -19.31 -7.56 -21.31
C SER A 540 -20.71 -8.15 -21.25
N ALA A 541 -21.49 -7.87 -22.29
CA ALA A 541 -22.63 -8.67 -22.66
C ALA A 541 -22.06 -10.07 -22.81
N VAL A 542 -22.26 -10.88 -21.78
CA VAL A 542 -22.09 -12.33 -21.84
C VAL A 542 -22.91 -12.76 -23.05
N GLY A 543 -22.19 -13.02 -24.14
CA GLY A 543 -22.76 -13.57 -25.35
C GLY A 543 -23.40 -14.90 -24.96
N ALA A 544 -24.71 -14.99 -25.14
CA ALA A 544 -25.40 -16.26 -25.28
C ALA A 544 -24.76 -17.00 -26.47
N GLY A 545 -23.74 -17.81 -26.19
CA GLY A 545 -22.95 -18.52 -27.18
C GLY A 545 -22.44 -19.84 -26.61
N ASN A 546 -23.16 -20.91 -26.94
CA ASN A 546 -22.81 -22.32 -26.79
C ASN A 546 -22.54 -22.84 -25.37
N ILE A 547 -23.62 -23.33 -24.77
CA ILE A 547 -23.59 -24.39 -23.76
C ILE A 547 -23.06 -25.65 -24.45
N VAL A 548 -21.77 -25.95 -24.28
CA VAL A 548 -21.23 -27.30 -24.50
C VAL A 548 -21.60 -28.12 -23.26
N PRO A 549 -22.26 -29.29 -23.37
CA PRO A 549 -22.57 -30.10 -22.20
C PRO A 549 -21.26 -30.68 -21.65
N LEU A 550 -20.89 -30.25 -20.44
CA LEU A 550 -19.83 -30.87 -19.65
C LEU A 550 -20.28 -32.29 -19.30
N ARG A 551 -19.46 -33.25 -19.73
CA ARG A 551 -19.52 -34.67 -19.37
C ARG A 551 -19.38 -34.77 -17.84
N PRO A 552 -20.19 -35.57 -17.13
CA PRO A 552 -20.06 -35.69 -15.68
C PRO A 552 -18.70 -36.30 -15.36
N LEU A 553 -17.86 -35.54 -14.65
CA LEU A 553 -16.67 -36.04 -13.96
C LEU A 553 -17.16 -37.00 -12.88
N GLY A 554 -16.80 -38.28 -13.05
CA GLY A 554 -17.04 -39.30 -12.04
C GLY A 554 -16.44 -38.86 -10.71
N ILE A 555 -17.27 -38.86 -9.69
CA ILE A 555 -16.88 -38.72 -8.29
C ILE A 555 -15.98 -39.92 -7.99
N HIS A 556 -14.66 -39.71 -7.98
CA HIS A 556 -13.76 -40.64 -7.32
C HIS A 556 -13.93 -40.43 -5.82
N ILE A 557 -14.79 -41.26 -5.22
CA ILE A 557 -14.80 -41.50 -3.79
C ILE A 557 -13.40 -41.99 -3.43
N VAL A 558 -12.61 -41.12 -2.80
CA VAL A 558 -11.35 -41.50 -2.17
C VAL A 558 -11.74 -42.36 -0.98
N ASN A 559 -11.45 -43.65 -1.09
CA ASN A 559 -11.58 -44.66 -0.06
C ASN A 559 -10.81 -44.20 1.20
N PRO A 560 -11.33 -44.39 2.42
CA PRO A 560 -10.63 -44.01 3.65
C PRO A 560 -9.32 -44.81 3.82
N ALA A 561 -8.41 -44.19 4.57
CA ALA A 561 -7.06 -44.62 4.91
C ALA A 561 -6.93 -46.12 5.29
N PRO A 562 -5.76 -46.74 5.07
CA PRO A 562 -5.53 -48.13 5.41
C PRO A 562 -5.63 -48.34 6.92
N GLN A 563 -6.33 -49.43 7.29
CA GLN A 563 -6.41 -49.94 8.65
C GLN A 563 -5.02 -50.11 9.25
N LEU A 564 -4.83 -49.57 10.46
CA LEU A 564 -3.72 -49.86 11.34
C LEU A 564 -3.62 -51.38 11.53
N GLY A 565 -2.50 -51.94 11.08
CA GLY A 565 -2.16 -53.33 11.29
C GLY A 565 -2.03 -53.65 12.77
N ASP A 566 -2.67 -54.76 13.13
CA ASP A 566 -2.49 -55.55 14.33
C ASP A 566 -1.01 -55.75 14.68
N HIS A 567 -0.55 -55.06 15.72
CA HIS A 567 0.72 -55.33 16.41
C HIS A 567 0.45 -56.02 17.75
N ARG A 568 -0.15 -57.22 17.72
CA ARG A 568 0.12 -58.23 18.75
C ARG A 568 1.20 -59.19 18.28
N LYS A 569 2.44 -58.96 18.73
CA LYS A 569 3.39 -60.00 19.21
C LYS A 569 4.76 -59.39 19.55
N ARG A 570 5.24 -59.79 20.75
CA ARG A 570 6.60 -59.71 21.33
C ARG A 570 6.87 -58.55 22.30
N ALA A 571 6.57 -58.79 23.57
CA ALA A 571 7.55 -58.88 24.65
C ALA A 571 6.96 -59.76 25.75
#